data_AF-A0A2K8MJT5-F1
#
_entry.id   AF-A0A2K8MJT5-F1
#
_cell.length_a   1.000
_cell.length_b   1.000
_cell.length_c   1.000
_cell.angle_alpha   90.00
_cell.angle_beta   90.00
_cell.angle_gamma   90.00
#
_symmetry.space_group_name_H-M   'P 1'
#
loop_
_entity.id
_entity.type
_entity.pdbx_description
1 polymer ?
#
loop_
_entity_poly.entity_id
_entity_poly.type
_entity_poly.pdbx_seq_one_letter_code
_entity_poly.pdbx_strand_id
1 'polypeptide(L)'
;MIRSELVQLLVDDNPGLSAREVEKIVSVFFDDIVGRLTEDGRVELRGFGAFSTRARDGRTGRNPRTGETVDVAPKRVPYFKPGKEMRVRLNV
;
A
#
# COMPACT_ATOMS: atom_id res chain seq x y z
N MET A 1 -1.79 11.10 9.76
CA MET A 1 -0.56 11.29 8.98
C MET A 1 -0.86 11.16 7.49
N ILE A 2 -0.79 12.26 6.75
CA ILE A 2 -0.83 12.30 5.29
C ILE A 2 0.60 12.29 4.71
N ARG A 3 0.72 12.20 3.38
CA ARG A 3 2.04 12.10 2.72
C ARG A 3 2.96 13.28 3.02
N SER A 4 2.45 14.52 2.99
CA SER A 4 3.26 15.71 3.29
C SER A 4 3.76 15.72 4.74
N GLU A 5 2.92 15.28 5.68
CA GLU A 5 3.33 15.13 7.10
C GLU A 5 4.43 14.08 7.25
N LEU A 6 4.34 12.95 6.55
CA LEU A 6 5.41 11.93 6.54
C LEU A 6 6.72 12.50 5.98
N VAL A 7 6.67 13.23 4.87
CA VAL A 7 7.87 13.85 4.26
C VAL A 7 8.50 14.84 5.23
N GLN A 8 7.70 15.70 5.87
CA GLN A 8 8.22 16.68 6.83
C GLN A 8 8.91 16.00 8.01
N LEU A 9 8.28 14.98 8.61
CA LEU A 9 8.89 14.21 9.70
C LEU A 9 10.23 13.61 9.30
N LEU A 10 10.32 13.05 8.09
CA LEU A 10 11.57 12.48 7.59
C LEU A 10 12.65 13.54 7.32
N VAL A 11 12.27 14.76 6.90
CA VAL A 11 13.21 15.88 6.75
C VAL A 11 13.76 16.30 8.10
N ASP A 12 12.89 16.45 9.11
CA ASP A 12 13.27 16.88 10.44
C ASP A 12 14.24 15.87 11.11
N ASP A 13 13.99 14.57 10.91
CA ASP A 13 14.85 13.49 11.42
C ASP A 13 16.16 13.31 10.63
N ASN A 14 16.28 13.88 9.43
CA ASN A 14 17.42 13.68 8.54
C ASN A 14 17.98 15.03 8.02
N PRO A 15 18.63 15.83 8.88
CA PRO A 15 19.07 17.20 8.55
C PRO A 15 20.12 17.29 7.43
N GLY A 16 20.74 16.17 7.04
CA GLY A 16 21.66 16.10 5.91
C GLY A 16 21.00 15.93 4.54
N LEU A 17 19.68 15.75 4.48
CA LEU A 17 18.93 15.59 3.24
C LEU A 17 18.04 16.83 3.01
N SER A 18 18.00 17.30 1.76
CA SER A 18 17.04 18.32 1.37
C SER A 18 15.62 17.75 1.31
N ALA A 19 14.61 18.61 1.51
CA ALA A 19 13.21 18.21 1.38
C ALA A 19 12.89 17.57 0.02
N ARG A 20 13.52 18.06 -1.05
CA ARG A 20 13.38 17.51 -2.41
C ARG A 20 13.93 16.09 -2.52
N GLU A 21 15.05 15.80 -1.86
CA GLU A 21 15.63 14.44 -1.84
C GLU A 21 14.73 13.48 -1.08
N VAL A 22 14.23 13.88 0.09
CA VAL A 22 13.29 13.06 0.88
C VAL A 22 12.01 12.80 0.10
N GLU A 23 11.42 13.81 -0.53
CA GLU A 23 10.22 13.66 -1.35
C GLU A 23 10.46 12.70 -2.53
N LYS A 24 11.61 12.80 -3.18
CA LYS A 24 12.01 11.89 -4.26
C LYS A 24 12.14 10.45 -3.75
N ILE A 25 12.81 10.23 -2.61
CA ILE A 25 12.98 8.91 -2.01
C ILE A 25 11.62 8.30 -1.66
N VAL A 26 10.73 9.06 -1.02
CA VAL A 26 9.38 8.60 -0.68
C VAL A 26 8.58 8.24 -1.93
N SER A 27 8.70 9.03 -3.01
CA SER A 27 8.05 8.73 -4.30
C SER A 27 8.54 7.40 -4.86
N VAL A 28 9.86 7.26 -5.03
CA VAL A 28 10.48 6.06 -5.58
C VAL A 28 10.12 4.82 -4.76
N PHE A 29 10.12 4.92 -3.43
CA PHE A 29 9.73 3.82 -2.55
C PHE A 29 8.31 3.30 -2.82
N PHE A 30 7.33 4.19 -2.96
CA PHE A 30 5.96 3.78 -3.26
C PHE A 30 5.81 3.28 -4.71
N ASP A 31 6.49 3.92 -5.65
CA ASP A 31 6.48 3.54 -7.06
C ASP A 31 7.06 2.13 -7.27
N ASP A 32 8.16 1.78 -6.59
CA ASP A 32 8.77 0.45 -6.65
C ASP A 32 7.85 -0.63 -6.07
N ILE A 33 7.12 -0.32 -4.99
CA ILE A 33 6.11 -1.24 -4.45
C ILE A 33 5.01 -1.48 -5.48
N VAL A 34 4.47 -0.43 -6.08
CA VAL A 34 3.42 -0.55 -7.10
C VAL A 34 3.93 -1.32 -8.31
N GLY A 35 5.12 -0.97 -8.82
CA GLY A 35 5.76 -1.63 -9.96
C GLY A 35 5.95 -3.13 -9.71
N ARG A 36 6.40 -3.53 -8.52
CA ARG A 36 6.52 -4.97 -8.22
C ARG A 36 5.17 -5.68 -8.17
N LEU A 37 4.12 -5.01 -7.70
CA LEU A 37 2.77 -5.59 -7.63
C LEU A 37 2.11 -5.73 -9.00
N THR A 38 2.37 -4.84 -9.96
CA THR A 38 1.80 -4.98 -11.31
C THR A 38 2.29 -6.27 -11.97
N GLU A 39 3.55 -6.64 -11.75
CA GLU A 39 4.22 -7.85 -12.24
C GLU A 39 3.89 -9.15 -11.47
N ASP A 40 2.79 -9.19 -10.71
CA ASP A 40 2.45 -10.34 -9.85
C ASP A 40 3.50 -10.66 -8.77
N GLY A 41 4.39 -9.70 -8.49
CA GLY A 41 5.42 -9.80 -7.48
C GLY A 41 4.91 -9.61 -6.06
N ARG A 42 5.85 -9.81 -5.12
CA ARG A 42 5.67 -9.58 -3.68
C ARG A 42 6.80 -8.70 -3.18
N VAL A 43 6.45 -7.74 -2.33
CA VAL A 43 7.42 -6.93 -1.58
C VAL A 43 7.34 -7.33 -0.11
N GLU A 44 8.47 -7.69 0.49
CA GLU A 44 8.56 -8.03 1.90
C GLU A 44 9.51 -7.08 2.63
N LEU A 45 8.97 -6.36 3.61
CA LEU A 45 9.70 -5.45 4.48
C LEU A 45 9.68 -6.06 5.89
N ARG A 46 10.75 -6.75 6.28
CA ARG A 46 10.84 -7.42 7.59
C ARG A 46 10.58 -6.44 8.74
N GLY A 47 9.87 -6.89 9.77
CA GLY A 47 9.37 -6.04 10.86
C GLY A 47 8.08 -5.30 10.51
N PHE A 48 7.97 -4.76 9.30
CA PHE A 48 6.82 -3.97 8.86
C PHE A 48 5.66 -4.82 8.30
N GLY A 49 5.91 -5.62 7.27
CA GLY A 49 4.89 -6.45 6.61
C GLY A 49 5.23 -6.82 5.17
N ALA A 50 4.24 -7.36 4.47
CA ALA A 50 4.39 -7.76 3.07
C ALA A 50 3.23 -7.25 2.21
N PHE A 51 3.55 -6.74 1.03
CA PHE A 51 2.61 -6.36 -0.02
C PHE A 51 2.57 -7.46 -1.08
N SER A 52 1.37 -7.86 -1.48
CA SER A 52 1.13 -8.79 -2.58
C SER A 52 -0.20 -8.44 -3.25
N THR A 53 -0.55 -9.16 -4.31
CA THR A 53 -1.93 -9.14 -4.83
C THR A 53 -2.68 -10.40 -4.45
N ARG A 54 -4.02 -10.33 -4.46
CA ARG A 54 -4.91 -11.49 -4.36
C ARG A 54 -5.86 -11.51 -5.54
N ALA A 55 -6.09 -12.68 -6.12
CA ALA A 55 -7.15 -12.88 -7.08
C ALA A 55 -8.52 -12.75 -6.39
N ARG A 56 -9.46 -12.10 -7.07
CA ARG A 56 -10.87 -12.05 -6.72
C ARG A 56 -11.64 -12.54 -7.92
N ASP A 57 -12.43 -13.59 -7.70
CA ASP A 57 -13.29 -14.13 -8.74
C ASP A 57 -14.35 -13.13 -9.15
N GLY A 58 -14.84 -13.31 -10.38
CA GLY A 58 -15.99 -12.57 -10.87
C GLY A 58 -17.22 -12.89 -10.01
N ARG A 59 -18.09 -11.90 -9.85
CA ARG A 59 -19.34 -12.08 -9.10
C ARG A 59 -20.41 -11.15 -9.62
N THR A 60 -21.65 -11.53 -9.40
CA THR A 60 -22.79 -10.64 -9.62
C THR A 60 -22.98 -9.76 -8.39
N GLY A 61 -22.84 -8.45 -8.56
CA GLY A 61 -23.08 -7.42 -7.55
C GLY A 61 -24.42 -6.72 -7.75
N ARG A 62 -24.67 -5.70 -6.92
CA ARG A 62 -25.81 -4.79 -7.06
C ARG A 62 -25.36 -3.35 -6.96
N ASN A 63 -25.97 -2.49 -7.76
CA ASN A 63 -25.82 -1.06 -7.64
C ASN A 63 -26.45 -0.61 -6.30
N PRO A 64 -25.68 -0.02 -5.36
CA PRO A 64 -26.21 0.37 -4.06
C PRO A 64 -27.26 1.48 -4.12
N ARG A 65 -27.35 2.22 -5.24
CA ARG A 65 -28.33 3.29 -5.44
C ARG A 65 -29.64 2.80 -6.09
N THR A 66 -29.56 1.90 -7.09
CA THR A 66 -30.73 1.46 -7.89
C THR A 66 -31.18 0.04 -7.57
N GLY A 67 -30.35 -0.77 -6.93
CA GLY A 67 -30.62 -2.19 -6.66
C GLY A 67 -30.44 -3.12 -7.86
N GLU A 68 -30.15 -2.57 -9.04
CA GLU A 68 -29.94 -3.32 -10.28
C GLU A 68 -28.72 -4.24 -10.19
N THR A 69 -28.85 -5.39 -10.84
CA THR A 69 -27.80 -6.40 -10.93
C THR A 69 -26.68 -5.93 -11.86
N VAL A 70 -25.43 -6.04 -11.42
CA VAL A 70 -24.25 -5.66 -12.22
C VAL A 70 -23.19 -6.76 -12.11
N ASP A 71 -22.68 -7.21 -13.24
CA ASP A 71 -21.58 -8.17 -13.26
C ASP A 71 -20.24 -7.49 -12.96
N VAL A 72 -19.50 -8.09 -12.04
CA VAL A 72 -18.16 -7.64 -11.64
C VAL A 72 -17.15 -8.65 -12.18
N ALA A 73 -16.32 -8.22 -13.11
CA ALA A 73 -15.25 -9.04 -13.67
C ALA A 73 -14.24 -9.50 -12.60
N PRO A 74 -13.62 -10.68 -12.76
CA PRO A 74 -12.51 -11.10 -11.93
C PRO A 74 -11.36 -10.08 -12.01
N LYS A 75 -10.67 -9.87 -10.89
CA LYS A 75 -9.57 -8.90 -10.83
C LYS A 75 -8.56 -9.25 -9.75
N ARG A 76 -7.39 -8.65 -9.86
CA ARG A 76 -6.38 -8.66 -8.80
C ARG A 76 -6.57 -7.45 -7.90
N VAL A 77 -6.45 -7.65 -6.60
CA VAL A 77 -6.52 -6.56 -5.60
C VAL A 77 -5.25 -6.53 -4.77
N PRO A 78 -4.71 -5.33 -4.46
CA PRO A 78 -3.61 -5.21 -3.51
C PRO A 78 -3.99 -5.79 -2.14
N TYR A 79 -3.02 -6.37 -1.47
CA TYR A 79 -3.15 -6.92 -0.14
C TYR A 79 -1.89 -6.64 0.67
N PHE A 80 -2.08 -6.06 1.86
CA PHE A 80 -1.01 -5.89 2.83
C PHE A 80 -1.20 -6.88 3.98
N LYS A 81 -0.14 -7.61 4.32
CA LYS A 81 -0.06 -8.45 5.51
C LYS A 81 0.87 -7.77 6.53
N PRO A 82 0.32 -7.22 7.64
CA PRO A 82 1.15 -6.66 8.71
C PRO A 82 2.16 -7.68 9.24
N GLY A 83 3.37 -7.24 9.55
CA GLY A 83 4.44 -8.04 10.16
C GLY A 83 4.14 -8.43 11.61
N LYS A 84 4.91 -9.38 12.18
CA LYS A 84 4.75 -9.77 13.58
C LYS A 84 4.97 -8.60 14.53
N GLU A 85 6.05 -7.85 14.32
CA GLU A 85 6.42 -6.72 15.18
C GLU A 85 5.35 -5.63 15.17
N MET A 86 4.86 -5.23 14.00
CA MET A 86 3.74 -4.29 13.89
C MET A 86 2.50 -4.77 14.66
N ARG A 87 2.10 -6.04 14.50
CA ARG A 87 0.93 -6.59 15.22
C ARG A 87 1.11 -6.57 16.73
N VAL A 88 2.30 -6.94 17.23
CA VAL A 88 2.61 -6.92 18.67
C VAL A 88 2.55 -5.51 19.23
N ARG A 89 3.09 -4.51 18.50
CA ARG A 89 3.06 -3.10 18.94
C ARG A 89 1.66 -2.50 18.98
N LEU A 90 0.73 -3.00 18.17
CA LEU A 90 -0.63 -2.47 18.07
C LEU A 90 -1.64 -3.19 18.97
N ASN A 91 -1.47 -4.49 19.20
CA ASN A 91 -2.40 -5.32 19.97
C ASN A 91 -1.85 -5.58 21.37
N VAL A 92 -1.84 -4.53 22.19
CA VAL A 92 -1.47 -4.57 23.62
C VAL A 92 -2.54 -5.29 24.44
#